data_AF-A0A9Q0XKY4-F1
#
_entry.id   AF-A0A9Q0XKY4-F1
#
_cell.length_a   1.000
_cell.length_b   1.000
_cell.length_c   1.000
_cell.angle_alpha   90.00
_cell.angle_beta   90.00
_cell.angle_gamma   90.00
#
_symmetry.space_group_name_H-M   'P 1'
#
loop_
_entity.id
_entity.type
_entity.pdbx_description
1 polymer ?
#
loop_
_entity_poly.entity_id
_entity_poly.type
_entity_poly.pdbx_seq_one_letter_code
_entity_poly.pdbx_strand_id
1 'polypeptide(L)'
;MRQRFGPAAVAFLSLLAFLREALPQTPPAKKLADECGTRPVVGLKTGPRIVGGHDAVPGAWPWQVSLQLYEIGLGYIHICGGSLVSNSSVLTAAHCTRATMNPALWRVVIGLHHLVKHSSHTVKRRVKTIMVHSNYDTNTYENDVAMFQLIRSVKFNDYIQPICLPDTAVLVKADYPCFITGWGHTKEKGRGKLVLQEAQVDIIPLSLCNEYNWYGGRITWNMLCAGSATGHVDSCQGDSGGPLMCYFPNISRFYLIGITSFGYGCGRPRHPGIYVRAPNYRKWIDKHIRAESTTMNFHCLLTLLIICWIVFHIGL
;
A
#
# COMPACT_ATOMS: atom_id res chain seq x y z
N MET A 1 45.13 47.27 13.78
CA MET A 1 43.65 47.22 13.79
C MET A 1 43.20 45.86 14.30
N ARG A 2 42.75 45.75 15.55
CA ARG A 2 42.04 44.58 16.06
C ARG A 2 40.63 45.04 16.40
N GLN A 3 39.65 44.68 15.58
CA GLN A 3 38.25 44.94 15.87
C GLN A 3 37.84 44.11 17.08
N ARG A 4 37.43 44.78 18.16
CA ARG A 4 36.79 44.15 19.32
C ARG A 4 35.34 43.88 18.94
N PHE A 5 34.94 42.61 18.93
CA PHE A 5 33.54 42.24 18.82
C PHE A 5 32.81 42.69 20.10
N GLY A 6 31.72 43.45 19.94
CA GLY A 6 30.92 43.92 21.06
C GLY A 6 30.13 42.80 21.76
N PRO A 7 29.65 43.03 23.00
CA PRO A 7 29.00 42.02 23.84
C PRO A 7 27.76 41.36 23.21
N ALA A 8 27.11 42.02 22.24
CA ALA A 8 25.99 41.46 21.49
C ALA A 8 26.37 40.27 20.59
N ALA A 9 27.60 40.24 20.05
CA ALA A 9 28.06 39.14 19.19
C ALA A 9 28.35 37.86 19.98
N VAL A 10 28.75 38.00 21.25
CA VAL A 10 29.02 36.88 22.17
C VAL A 10 27.70 36.27 22.67
N ALA A 11 26.67 37.11 22.89
CA ALA A 11 25.32 36.65 23.23
C ALA A 11 24.65 35.87 22.07
N PHE A 12 24.91 36.25 20.82
CA PHE A 12 24.37 35.56 19.65
C PHE A 12 24.96 34.16 19.44
N LEU A 13 26.26 34.01 19.67
CA LEU A 13 26.96 32.72 19.57
C LEU A 13 26.58 31.75 20.70
N SER A 14 26.28 32.26 21.89
CA SER A 14 25.81 31.45 23.02
C SER A 14 24.35 31.05 22.87
N LEU A 15 23.47 31.91 22.32
CA LEU A 15 22.10 31.55 21.99
C LEU A 15 22.01 30.48 20.88
N LEU A 16 22.89 30.53 19.86
CA LEU A 16 23.02 29.51 18.83
C LEU A 16 23.52 28.16 19.38
N ALA A 17 24.35 28.19 20.42
CA ALA A 17 24.81 26.98 21.11
C ALA A 17 23.68 26.33 21.94
N PHE A 18 22.89 27.14 22.67
CA PHE A 18 21.73 26.65 23.42
C PHE A 18 20.56 26.19 22.52
N LEU A 19 20.32 26.86 21.39
CA LEU A 19 19.34 26.41 20.38
C LEU A 19 19.74 25.08 19.72
N ARG A 20 21.04 24.76 19.67
CA ARG A 20 21.52 23.44 19.21
C ARG A 20 21.18 22.31 20.17
N GLU A 21 21.08 22.59 21.47
CA GLU A 21 20.71 21.62 22.51
C GLU A 21 19.19 21.53 22.76
N ALA A 22 18.44 22.58 22.40
CA ALA A 22 16.97 22.62 22.53
C ALA A 22 16.21 22.12 21.30
N LEU A 23 16.88 21.86 20.17
CA LEU A 23 16.26 21.16 19.05
C LEU A 23 15.95 19.73 19.50
N PRO A 24 14.68 19.28 19.46
CA PRO A 24 14.38 17.88 19.70
C PRO A 24 15.23 17.08 18.71
N GLN A 25 16.14 16.28 19.23
CA GLN A 25 16.88 15.33 18.43
C GLN A 25 15.80 14.52 17.70
N THR A 26 15.66 14.75 16.41
CA THR A 26 14.86 13.86 15.58
C THR A 26 15.50 12.50 15.79
N PRO A 27 14.76 11.52 16.33
CA PRO A 27 15.34 10.20 16.51
C PRO A 27 15.94 9.80 15.16
N PRO A 28 17.15 9.21 15.15
CA PRO A 28 17.80 8.85 13.90
C PRO A 28 16.79 8.11 13.03
N ALA A 29 16.73 8.46 11.73
CA ALA A 29 15.81 7.93 10.71
C ALA A 29 16.01 6.42 10.47
N LYS A 30 15.94 5.64 11.53
CA LYS A 30 16.38 4.25 11.68
C LYS A 30 15.24 3.36 12.19
N LYS A 31 13.98 3.83 12.19
CA LYS A 31 12.85 3.10 12.78
C LYS A 31 11.57 3.03 11.94
N LEU A 32 11.65 3.25 10.62
CA LEU A 32 10.50 3.00 9.72
C LEU A 32 10.67 1.69 8.93
N ALA A 33 11.90 1.21 8.76
CA ALA A 33 12.20 -0.05 8.08
C ALA A 33 11.86 -1.30 8.93
N ASP A 34 11.71 -1.15 10.26
CA ASP A 34 11.38 -2.24 11.18
C ASP A 34 9.86 -2.47 11.36
N GLU A 35 8.99 -1.67 10.75
CA GLU A 35 7.54 -1.61 11.04
C GLU A 35 6.64 -1.94 9.85
N CYS A 36 7.04 -2.84 8.94
CA CYS A 36 6.16 -3.30 7.85
C CYS A 36 6.03 -4.82 7.81
N GLY A 37 5.03 -5.34 7.10
CA GLY A 37 4.95 -6.76 6.74
C GLY A 37 4.81 -7.74 7.91
N THR A 38 4.36 -7.27 9.08
CA THR A 38 4.07 -8.09 10.26
C THR A 38 2.58 -8.27 10.46
N ARG A 39 2.19 -9.41 11.04
CA ARG A 39 0.81 -9.75 11.40
C ARG A 39 0.72 -9.90 12.93
N PRO A 40 0.57 -8.81 13.71
CA PRO A 40 0.70 -8.89 15.17
C PRO A 40 -0.32 -9.81 15.85
N VAL A 41 -1.53 -9.91 15.29
CA VAL A 41 -2.64 -10.71 15.85
C VAL A 41 -2.53 -12.19 15.53
N VAL A 42 -1.93 -12.54 14.38
CA VAL A 42 -1.86 -13.93 13.90
C VAL A 42 -0.40 -14.33 13.86
N GLY A 43 0.01 -15.21 14.79
CA GLY A 43 1.38 -15.73 14.82
C GLY A 43 1.79 -16.38 13.49
N LEU A 44 3.10 -16.49 13.25
CA LEU A 44 3.68 -16.97 11.98
C LEU A 44 3.32 -18.42 11.60
N LYS A 45 2.61 -19.15 12.47
CA LYS A 45 2.19 -20.54 12.23
C LYS A 45 0.84 -20.54 11.52
N THR A 46 0.84 -20.75 10.20
CA THR A 46 -0.37 -21.13 9.47
C THR A 46 -0.30 -22.62 9.11
N GLY A 47 -1.46 -23.29 9.25
CA GLY A 47 -1.63 -24.74 9.09
C GLY A 47 -1.55 -25.23 7.63
N PRO A 48 -2.07 -26.43 7.32
CA PRO A 48 -1.93 -27.03 6.00
C PRO A 48 -2.48 -26.13 4.88
N ARG A 49 -1.87 -26.22 3.68
CA ARG A 49 -2.26 -25.49 2.47
C ARG A 49 -3.77 -25.61 2.20
N ILE A 50 -4.51 -24.50 2.31
CA ILE A 50 -5.95 -24.46 2.00
C ILE A 50 -6.16 -23.94 0.58
N VAL A 51 -6.73 -24.78 -0.27
CA VAL A 51 -7.04 -24.50 -1.68
C VAL A 51 -8.53 -24.10 -1.78
N GLY A 52 -8.82 -22.95 -2.39
CA GLY A 52 -10.19 -22.50 -2.67
C GLY A 52 -10.67 -21.26 -1.90
N GLY A 53 -9.78 -20.62 -1.13
CA GLY A 53 -10.09 -19.45 -0.32
C GLY A 53 -10.90 -19.79 0.94
N HIS A 54 -10.67 -19.05 2.02
CA HIS A 54 -11.46 -19.17 3.25
C HIS A 54 -11.55 -17.81 3.95
N ASP A 55 -12.44 -17.71 4.94
CA ASP A 55 -12.55 -16.52 5.79
C ASP A 55 -11.21 -16.29 6.50
N ALA A 56 -10.62 -15.13 6.27
CA ALA A 56 -9.43 -14.70 6.99
C ALA A 56 -9.81 -14.42 8.46
N VAL A 57 -8.93 -14.68 9.42
CA VAL A 57 -9.22 -14.25 10.80
C VAL A 57 -9.11 -12.73 10.94
N PRO A 58 -9.86 -12.07 11.85
CA PRO A 58 -9.72 -10.65 12.11
C PRO A 58 -8.26 -10.26 12.43
N GLY A 59 -7.74 -9.23 11.77
CA GLY A 59 -6.35 -8.79 11.94
C GLY A 59 -5.30 -9.64 11.23
N ALA A 60 -5.70 -10.67 10.47
CA ALA A 60 -4.78 -11.46 9.64
C ALA A 60 -3.97 -10.60 8.67
N TRP A 61 -4.61 -9.62 8.03
CA TRP A 61 -4.00 -8.84 6.94
C TRP A 61 -4.11 -7.34 7.23
N PRO A 62 -3.28 -6.82 8.13
CA PRO A 62 -3.44 -5.47 8.69
C PRO A 62 -3.17 -4.33 7.68
N TRP A 63 -2.58 -4.65 6.52
CA TRP A 63 -2.39 -3.74 5.38
C TRP A 63 -3.53 -3.76 4.37
N GLN A 64 -4.48 -4.70 4.47
CA GLN A 64 -5.59 -4.81 3.52
C GLN A 64 -6.49 -3.56 3.62
N VAL A 65 -6.74 -2.96 2.45
CA VAL A 65 -7.61 -1.79 2.32
C VAL A 65 -8.86 -2.16 1.53
N SER A 66 -10.00 -1.60 1.94
CA SER A 66 -11.19 -1.49 1.11
C SER A 66 -11.26 -0.06 0.57
N LEU A 67 -11.12 0.11 -0.74
CA LEU A 67 -11.42 1.35 -1.45
C LEU A 67 -12.92 1.42 -1.72
N GLN A 68 -13.54 2.49 -1.23
CA GLN A 68 -14.98 2.66 -1.32
C GLN A 68 -15.32 3.97 -2.03
N LEU A 69 -16.27 3.88 -2.96
CA LEU A 69 -16.76 5.00 -3.74
C LEU A 69 -18.16 5.38 -3.25
N TYR A 70 -18.41 6.68 -3.12
CA TYR A 70 -19.73 7.19 -2.81
C TYR A 70 -20.63 7.15 -4.04
N GLU A 71 -21.76 6.45 -3.94
CA GLU A 71 -22.83 6.44 -4.93
C GLU A 71 -24.11 7.07 -4.35
N ILE A 72 -24.76 7.92 -5.14
CA ILE A 72 -25.99 8.60 -4.73
C ILE A 72 -27.07 7.55 -4.48
N GLY A 73 -27.71 7.60 -3.30
CA GLY A 73 -28.77 6.67 -2.90
C GLY A 73 -28.28 5.37 -2.24
N LEU A 74 -27.03 4.96 -2.46
CA LEU A 74 -26.44 3.74 -1.86
C LEU A 74 -25.38 4.05 -0.80
N GLY A 75 -24.82 5.26 -0.81
CA GLY A 75 -23.73 5.64 0.06
C GLY A 75 -22.40 5.06 -0.41
N TYR A 76 -21.49 4.79 0.52
CA TYR A 76 -20.17 4.28 0.19
C TYR A 76 -20.19 2.75 -0.02
N ILE A 77 -19.89 2.32 -1.24
CA ILE A 77 -19.79 0.90 -1.61
C ILE A 77 -18.35 0.49 -1.86
N HIS A 78 -18.03 -0.78 -1.62
CA HIS A 78 -16.71 -1.35 -1.93
C HIS A 78 -16.54 -1.51 -3.45
N ILE A 79 -15.43 -1.00 -3.99
CA ILE A 79 -15.10 -1.09 -5.42
C ILE A 79 -13.86 -1.97 -5.65
N CYS A 80 -12.81 -1.71 -4.88
CA CYS A 80 -11.51 -2.36 -5.05
C CYS A 80 -10.82 -2.60 -3.71
N GLY A 81 -9.86 -3.53 -3.73
CA GLY A 81 -8.85 -3.68 -2.71
C GLY A 81 -7.74 -2.62 -2.83
N GLY A 82 -6.84 -2.66 -1.85
CA GLY A 82 -5.61 -1.88 -1.83
C GLY A 82 -4.68 -2.35 -0.72
N SER A 83 -3.49 -1.77 -0.71
CA SER A 83 -2.42 -2.10 0.24
C SER A 83 -1.91 -0.83 0.91
N LEU A 84 -1.98 -0.77 2.24
CA LEU A 84 -1.35 0.30 3.00
C LEU A 84 0.18 0.11 2.95
N VAL A 85 0.91 1.10 2.43
CA VAL A 85 2.39 1.03 2.25
C VAL A 85 3.16 2.05 3.08
N SER A 86 2.45 3.03 3.64
CA SER A 86 2.96 3.98 4.64
C SER A 86 1.81 4.34 5.59
N ASN A 87 2.00 5.29 6.51
CA ASN A 87 0.90 5.76 7.34
C ASN A 87 -0.13 6.64 6.59
N SER A 88 0.11 6.97 5.31
CA SER A 88 -0.68 7.94 4.55
C SER A 88 -0.84 7.58 3.07
N SER A 89 -0.28 6.45 2.61
CA SER A 89 -0.30 6.04 1.21
C SER A 89 -0.84 4.63 1.05
N VAL A 90 -1.76 4.47 0.10
CA VAL A 90 -2.35 3.19 -0.30
C VAL A 90 -2.03 2.92 -1.77
N LEU A 91 -1.50 1.75 -2.09
CA LEU A 91 -1.37 1.27 -3.46
C LEU A 91 -2.61 0.48 -3.88
N THR A 92 -2.96 0.59 -5.15
CA THR A 92 -4.07 -0.12 -5.79
C THR A 92 -3.82 -0.19 -7.30
N ALA A 93 -4.76 -0.78 -8.04
CA ALA A 93 -4.72 -0.82 -9.50
C ALA A 93 -5.24 0.48 -10.10
N ALA A 94 -4.68 0.92 -11.23
CA ALA A 94 -5.13 2.13 -11.92
C ALA A 94 -6.57 1.98 -12.45
N HIS A 95 -6.95 0.80 -12.92
CA HIS A 95 -8.29 0.57 -13.46
C HIS A 95 -9.40 0.77 -12.42
N CYS A 96 -9.10 0.69 -11.12
CA CYS A 96 -10.05 0.97 -10.05
C CYS A 96 -10.58 2.41 -10.07
N THR A 97 -9.83 3.35 -10.67
CA THR A 97 -10.19 4.77 -10.70
C THR A 97 -10.95 5.17 -11.97
N ARG A 98 -11.22 4.23 -12.89
CA ARG A 98 -11.87 4.50 -14.18
C ARG A 98 -13.25 5.15 -14.05
N ALA A 99 -14.00 4.82 -13.00
CA ALA A 99 -15.31 5.42 -12.76
C ALA A 99 -15.19 6.91 -12.41
N THR A 100 -14.19 7.29 -11.61
CA THR A 100 -13.92 8.68 -11.26
C THR A 100 -12.54 8.87 -10.63
N MET A 101 -11.86 9.94 -11.06
CA MET A 101 -10.61 10.42 -10.47
C MET A 101 -10.83 11.49 -9.39
N ASN A 102 -12.08 11.80 -9.02
CA ASN A 102 -12.37 12.80 -7.99
C ASN A 102 -12.13 12.24 -6.58
N PRO A 103 -11.06 12.64 -5.86
CA PRO A 103 -10.72 12.09 -4.54
C PRO A 103 -11.80 12.34 -3.48
N ALA A 104 -12.66 13.36 -3.65
CA ALA A 104 -13.71 13.67 -2.69
C ALA A 104 -14.79 12.58 -2.57
N LEU A 105 -14.98 11.79 -3.63
CA LEU A 105 -15.95 10.69 -3.68
C LEU A 105 -15.39 9.39 -3.12
N TRP A 106 -14.08 9.31 -2.93
CA TRP A 106 -13.41 8.11 -2.43
C TRP A 106 -13.17 8.16 -0.93
N ARG A 107 -13.28 7.00 -0.29
CA ARG A 107 -12.74 6.76 1.05
C ARG A 107 -11.94 5.47 1.11
N VAL A 108 -10.94 5.50 1.97
CA VAL A 108 -10.08 4.37 2.32
C VAL A 108 -10.54 3.83 3.66
N VAL A 109 -10.77 2.52 3.74
CA VAL A 109 -11.14 1.84 4.99
C VAL A 109 -10.11 0.75 5.30
N ILE A 110 -9.50 0.81 6.49
CA ILE A 110 -8.38 -0.05 6.93
C ILE A 110 -8.71 -0.65 8.30
N GLY A 111 -8.11 -1.81 8.62
CA GLY A 111 -8.48 -2.58 9.81
C GLY A 111 -9.92 -3.08 9.69
N LEU A 112 -10.38 -3.35 8.46
CA LEU A 112 -11.72 -3.83 8.15
C LEU A 112 -11.65 -5.34 7.95
N HIS A 113 -12.58 -6.06 8.57
CA HIS A 113 -12.73 -7.50 8.37
C HIS A 113 -14.06 -7.83 7.68
N HIS A 114 -15.13 -7.15 8.07
CA HIS A 114 -16.46 -7.31 7.47
C HIS A 114 -16.95 -5.99 6.85
N LEU A 115 -17.38 -6.00 5.58
CA LEU A 115 -17.71 -4.78 4.81
C LEU A 115 -18.81 -3.91 5.46
N VAL A 116 -19.80 -4.54 6.09
CA VAL A 116 -20.91 -3.88 6.78
C VAL A 116 -20.72 -3.75 8.30
N LYS A 117 -20.26 -4.82 8.98
CA LYS A 117 -20.08 -4.86 10.43
C LYS A 117 -18.68 -4.39 10.81
N HIS A 118 -18.53 -3.10 11.12
CA HIS A 118 -17.22 -2.50 11.41
C HIS A 118 -16.81 -2.77 12.87
N SER A 119 -15.52 -3.02 13.08
CA SER A 119 -14.94 -3.19 14.42
C SER A 119 -14.45 -1.85 14.99
N SER A 120 -14.16 -1.79 16.28
CA SER A 120 -13.63 -0.59 16.95
C SER A 120 -12.26 -0.14 16.38
N HIS A 121 -11.46 -1.07 15.87
CA HIS A 121 -10.18 -0.80 15.23
C HIS A 121 -10.29 -0.38 13.75
N THR A 122 -11.49 -0.39 13.15
CA THR A 122 -11.68 0.01 11.75
C THR A 122 -11.56 1.53 11.60
N VAL A 123 -10.69 1.95 10.69
CA VAL A 123 -10.41 3.37 10.45
C VAL A 123 -10.84 3.77 9.04
N LYS A 124 -11.62 4.86 8.94
CA LYS A 124 -12.01 5.49 7.68
C LYS A 124 -11.18 6.74 7.44
N ARG A 125 -10.68 6.92 6.22
CA ARG A 125 -9.89 8.08 5.80
C ARG A 125 -10.37 8.62 4.45
N ARG A 126 -10.42 9.94 4.35
CA ARG A 126 -10.66 10.65 3.09
C ARG A 126 -9.39 10.69 2.26
N VAL A 127 -9.56 10.70 0.95
CA VAL A 127 -8.47 10.76 -0.02
C VAL A 127 -8.14 12.22 -0.31
N LYS A 128 -6.85 12.55 -0.30
CA LYS A 128 -6.30 13.86 -0.66
C LYS A 128 -6.11 13.95 -2.17
N THR A 129 -5.46 12.95 -2.75
CA THR A 129 -5.17 12.88 -4.18
C THR A 129 -5.05 11.43 -4.64
N ILE A 130 -5.31 11.23 -5.93
CA ILE A 130 -5.20 9.95 -6.63
C ILE A 130 -4.16 10.15 -7.74
N MET A 131 -3.12 9.34 -7.72
CA MET A 131 -2.03 9.38 -8.70
C MET A 131 -2.02 8.08 -9.47
N VAL A 132 -2.22 8.17 -10.79
CA VAL A 132 -2.16 7.03 -11.70
C VAL A 132 -0.82 7.08 -12.44
N HIS A 133 -0.24 5.91 -12.73
CA HIS A 133 0.95 5.85 -13.55
C HIS A 133 0.69 6.47 -14.92
N SER A 134 1.54 7.40 -15.37
CA SER A 134 1.31 8.19 -16.61
C SER A 134 1.21 7.33 -17.87
N ASN A 135 1.84 6.17 -17.84
CA ASN A 135 1.89 5.23 -18.97
C ASN A 135 0.90 4.05 -18.78
N TYR A 136 -0.10 4.20 -17.91
CA TYR A 136 -1.17 3.21 -17.79
C TYR A 136 -1.94 3.09 -19.10
N ASP A 137 -1.98 1.88 -19.66
CA ASP A 137 -2.70 1.58 -20.90
C ASP A 137 -3.99 0.81 -20.57
N THR A 138 -5.13 1.41 -20.90
CA THR A 138 -6.46 0.85 -20.61
C THR A 138 -6.83 -0.37 -21.44
N ASN A 139 -6.11 -0.64 -22.54
CA ASN A 139 -6.37 -1.78 -23.43
C ASN A 139 -5.54 -2.99 -23.04
N THR A 140 -4.26 -2.76 -22.71
CA THR A 140 -3.31 -3.83 -22.38
C THR A 140 -3.19 -4.09 -20.89
N TYR A 141 -3.66 -3.18 -20.03
CA TYR A 141 -3.44 -3.16 -18.59
C TYR A 141 -1.95 -3.01 -18.21
N GLU A 142 -1.13 -2.55 -19.15
CA GLU A 142 0.27 -2.22 -18.89
C GLU A 142 0.34 -1.01 -17.94
N ASN A 143 1.24 -1.07 -16.95
CA ASN A 143 1.34 -0.06 -15.89
C ASN A 143 0.06 0.22 -15.09
N ASP A 144 -0.75 -0.80 -14.82
CA ASP A 144 -2.00 -0.72 -14.06
C ASP A 144 -1.81 -0.46 -12.54
N VAL A 145 -1.11 0.62 -12.18
CA VAL A 145 -0.83 1.00 -10.79
C VAL A 145 -1.27 2.42 -10.48
N ALA A 146 -1.88 2.58 -9.31
CA ALA A 146 -2.26 3.87 -8.75
C ALA A 146 -1.96 3.96 -7.25
N MET A 147 -1.86 5.19 -6.76
CA MET A 147 -1.65 5.51 -5.35
C MET A 147 -2.69 6.51 -4.86
N PHE A 148 -3.30 6.20 -3.73
CA PHE A 148 -4.22 7.06 -3.00
C PHE A 148 -3.47 7.63 -1.80
N GLN A 149 -3.33 8.95 -1.75
CA GLN A 149 -2.80 9.66 -0.58
C GLN A 149 -3.94 10.05 0.35
N LEU A 150 -3.76 9.86 1.65
CA LEU A 150 -4.75 10.15 2.67
C LEU A 150 -4.64 11.60 3.14
N ILE A 151 -5.78 12.24 3.46
CA ILE A 151 -5.76 13.60 4.05
C ILE A 151 -5.11 13.58 5.45
N ARG A 152 -5.36 12.53 6.22
CA ARG A 152 -4.79 12.32 7.55
C ARG A 152 -4.16 10.95 7.62
N SER A 153 -2.99 10.85 8.24
CA SER A 153 -2.33 9.58 8.47
C SER A 153 -3.16 8.66 9.38
N VAL A 154 -2.89 7.37 9.27
CA VAL A 154 -3.37 6.33 10.16
C VAL A 154 -2.30 6.07 11.22
N LYS A 155 -2.74 5.70 12.43
CA LYS A 155 -1.85 5.24 13.49
C LYS A 155 -1.73 3.74 13.37
N PHE A 156 -0.51 3.22 13.34
CA PHE A 156 -0.29 1.77 13.33
C PHE A 156 -0.66 1.16 14.68
N ASN A 157 -1.21 -0.05 14.63
CA ASN A 157 -1.60 -0.88 15.76
C ASN A 157 -1.66 -2.35 15.31
N ASP A 158 -2.14 -3.25 16.16
CA ASP A 158 -2.15 -4.69 15.84
C ASP A 158 -2.98 -5.07 14.60
N TYR A 159 -3.95 -4.22 14.23
CA TYR A 159 -4.89 -4.43 13.11
C TYR A 159 -4.61 -3.51 11.91
N ILE A 160 -3.65 -2.58 12.02
CA ILE A 160 -3.28 -1.61 10.99
C ILE A 160 -1.76 -1.51 10.95
N GLN A 161 -1.15 -2.10 9.93
CA GLN A 161 0.29 -2.12 9.68
C GLN A 161 0.52 -1.94 8.18
N PRO A 162 1.62 -1.31 7.74
CA PRO A 162 1.95 -1.25 6.33
C PRO A 162 2.54 -2.58 5.85
N ILE A 163 2.37 -2.92 4.57
CA ILE A 163 3.08 -4.04 3.92
C ILE A 163 4.48 -3.58 3.51
N CYS A 164 5.48 -4.48 3.57
CA CYS A 164 6.80 -4.14 3.06
C CYS A 164 6.81 -4.05 1.53
N LEU A 165 7.56 -3.09 1.01
CA LEU A 165 7.78 -2.95 -0.42
C LEU A 165 9.12 -3.61 -0.79
N PRO A 166 9.14 -4.50 -1.80
CA PRO A 166 10.37 -5.12 -2.24
C PRO A 166 11.25 -4.09 -2.95
N ASP A 167 12.56 -4.25 -2.81
CA ASP A 167 13.49 -3.60 -3.73
C ASP A 167 13.41 -4.27 -5.11
N THR A 168 13.95 -3.62 -6.15
CA THR A 168 13.79 -4.04 -7.55
C THR A 168 14.31 -5.45 -7.88
N ALA A 169 15.01 -6.12 -6.95
CA ALA A 169 15.68 -7.41 -7.18
C ALA A 169 15.20 -8.56 -6.27
N VAL A 170 14.01 -8.47 -5.67
CA VAL A 170 13.53 -9.54 -4.78
C VAL A 170 13.09 -10.76 -5.59
N LEU A 171 13.87 -11.85 -5.49
CA LEU A 171 13.52 -13.15 -6.03
C LEU A 171 12.61 -13.90 -5.04
N VAL A 172 11.36 -14.13 -5.42
CA VAL A 172 10.45 -15.02 -4.69
C VAL A 172 10.81 -16.45 -5.06
N LYS A 173 11.28 -17.23 -4.08
CA LYS A 173 11.55 -18.66 -4.28
C LYS A 173 10.24 -19.43 -4.36
N ALA A 174 10.25 -20.57 -5.05
CA ALA A 174 9.04 -21.37 -5.26
C ALA A 174 8.41 -21.90 -3.96
N ASP A 175 9.21 -22.07 -2.90
CA ASP A 175 8.78 -22.54 -1.58
C ASP A 175 8.26 -21.41 -0.67
N TYR A 176 8.37 -20.14 -1.08
CA TYR A 176 7.90 -19.03 -0.27
C TYR A 176 6.37 -18.92 -0.38
N PRO A 177 5.62 -18.96 0.75
CA PRO A 177 4.18 -18.97 0.69
C PRO A 177 3.67 -17.58 0.31
N CYS A 178 2.87 -17.53 -0.75
CA CYS A 178 2.23 -16.32 -1.25
C CYS A 178 0.73 -16.38 -1.07
N PHE A 179 0.13 -15.25 -0.76
CA PHE A 179 -1.28 -15.11 -0.43
C PHE A 179 -1.89 -13.96 -1.21
N ILE A 180 -3.19 -14.08 -1.47
CA ILE A 180 -4.08 -13.03 -1.95
C ILE A 180 -5.23 -12.86 -0.97
N THR A 181 -5.73 -11.63 -0.86
CA THR A 181 -6.85 -11.30 0.04
C THR A 181 -7.80 -10.30 -0.59
N GLY A 182 -9.08 -10.43 -0.24
CA GLY A 182 -10.10 -9.48 -0.68
C GLY A 182 -11.53 -9.89 -0.34
N TRP A 183 -12.47 -9.06 -0.78
CA TRP A 183 -13.91 -9.24 -0.59
C TRP A 183 -14.62 -9.56 -1.91
N GLY A 184 -13.83 -9.82 -2.96
CA GLY A 184 -14.33 -10.16 -4.27
C GLY A 184 -15.05 -11.50 -4.31
N HIS A 185 -15.38 -11.91 -5.52
CA HIS A 185 -16.14 -13.12 -5.76
C HIS A 185 -15.27 -14.36 -5.49
N THR A 186 -15.77 -15.32 -4.71
CA THR A 186 -15.04 -16.59 -4.51
C THR A 186 -15.18 -17.57 -5.67
N LYS A 187 -15.98 -17.23 -6.69
CA LYS A 187 -16.22 -18.02 -7.90
C LYS A 187 -16.53 -17.08 -9.06
N GLU A 188 -16.19 -17.47 -10.28
CA GLU A 188 -16.57 -16.71 -11.48
C GLU A 188 -18.09 -16.47 -11.51
N LYS A 189 -18.53 -15.22 -11.73
CA LYS A 189 -19.94 -14.80 -11.66
C LYS A 189 -20.63 -15.02 -10.30
N GLY A 190 -19.86 -15.23 -9.24
CA GLY A 190 -20.35 -15.32 -7.87
C GLY A 190 -20.83 -13.99 -7.31
N ARG A 191 -21.13 -13.96 -6.01
CA ARG A 191 -21.34 -12.72 -5.26
C ARG A 191 -20.10 -12.44 -4.41
N GLY A 192 -19.80 -11.15 -4.21
CA GLY A 192 -18.77 -10.73 -3.27
C GLY A 192 -19.05 -11.23 -1.86
N LYS A 193 -17.99 -11.38 -1.08
CA LYS A 193 -18.08 -11.79 0.32
C LYS A 193 -18.14 -10.57 1.22
N LEU A 194 -18.93 -10.66 2.29
CA LEU A 194 -18.94 -9.61 3.30
C LEU A 194 -17.74 -9.72 4.25
N VAL A 195 -17.25 -10.93 4.47
CA VAL A 195 -16.09 -11.27 5.31
C VAL A 195 -14.84 -11.34 4.42
N LEU A 196 -13.73 -10.79 4.89
CA LEU A 196 -12.45 -10.82 4.18
C LEU A 196 -12.02 -12.26 3.93
N GLN A 197 -11.68 -12.59 2.68
CA GLN A 197 -11.16 -13.90 2.31
C GLN A 197 -9.64 -13.88 2.19
N GLU A 198 -9.01 -15.03 2.40
CA GLU A 198 -7.60 -15.28 2.08
C GLU A 198 -7.42 -16.58 1.31
N ALA A 199 -6.47 -16.62 0.37
CA ALA A 199 -6.10 -17.81 -0.37
C ALA A 199 -4.58 -17.87 -0.58
N GLN A 200 -4.00 -19.06 -0.45
CA GLN A 200 -2.60 -19.29 -0.83
C GLN A 200 -2.52 -19.57 -2.34
N VAL A 201 -1.55 -18.95 -3.02
CA VAL A 201 -1.33 -19.07 -4.46
C VAL A 201 0.12 -19.36 -4.77
N ASP A 202 0.37 -19.97 -5.93
CA ASP A 202 1.71 -20.18 -6.46
C ASP A 202 2.07 -19.05 -7.43
N ILE A 203 3.33 -18.62 -7.42
CA ILE A 203 3.87 -17.72 -8.45
C ILE A 203 4.19 -18.55 -9.69
N ILE A 204 3.60 -18.18 -10.82
CA ILE A 204 3.74 -18.90 -12.08
C ILE A 204 4.81 -18.20 -12.94
N PRO A 205 5.83 -18.93 -13.43
CA PRO A 205 6.85 -18.35 -14.30
C PRO A 205 6.26 -17.68 -15.54
N LEU A 206 6.85 -16.55 -15.94
CA LEU A 206 6.38 -15.78 -17.09
C LEU A 206 6.41 -16.60 -18.39
N SER A 207 7.40 -17.48 -18.56
CA SER A 207 7.52 -18.38 -19.72
C SER A 207 6.32 -19.32 -19.84
N LEU A 208 5.94 -19.96 -18.73
CA LEU A 208 4.77 -20.84 -18.66
C LEU A 208 3.48 -20.05 -18.87
N CYS A 209 3.35 -18.89 -18.23
CA CYS A 209 2.16 -18.06 -18.35
C CYS A 209 1.91 -17.56 -19.78
N ASN A 210 2.97 -17.44 -20.58
CA ASN A 210 2.91 -17.02 -21.97
C ASN A 210 2.94 -18.18 -22.99
N GLU A 211 2.81 -19.43 -22.56
CA GLU A 211 2.59 -20.53 -23.49
C GLU A 211 1.34 -20.28 -24.37
N TYR A 212 1.33 -20.86 -25.57
CA TYR A 212 0.29 -20.64 -26.58
C TYR A 212 -1.14 -20.89 -26.07
N ASN A 213 -1.31 -21.92 -25.24
CA ASN A 213 -2.59 -22.33 -24.64
C ASN A 213 -2.86 -21.67 -23.27
N TRP A 214 -2.09 -20.65 -22.90
CA TRP A 214 -2.29 -19.78 -21.74
C TRP A 214 -2.56 -18.35 -22.23
N TYR A 215 -1.69 -17.38 -21.95
CA TYR A 215 -1.83 -15.99 -22.41
C TYR A 215 -1.12 -15.70 -23.74
N GLY A 216 -0.43 -16.67 -24.34
CA GLY A 216 0.07 -16.58 -25.72
C GLY A 216 0.99 -15.38 -25.99
N GLY A 217 1.86 -15.03 -25.04
CA GLY A 217 2.80 -13.91 -25.17
C GLY A 217 2.27 -12.53 -24.74
N ARG A 218 1.02 -12.44 -24.26
CA ARG A 218 0.41 -11.16 -23.85
C ARG A 218 0.99 -10.58 -22.55
N ILE A 219 1.55 -11.42 -21.68
CA ILE A 219 2.01 -10.98 -20.35
C ILE A 219 3.43 -10.42 -20.45
N THR A 220 3.63 -9.21 -19.95
CA THR A 220 4.92 -8.49 -20.03
C THR A 220 5.75 -8.69 -18.76
N TRP A 221 7.01 -8.21 -18.78
CA TRP A 221 7.89 -8.23 -17.60
C TRP A 221 7.40 -7.37 -16.44
N ASN A 222 6.52 -6.40 -16.70
CA ASN A 222 5.88 -5.57 -15.67
C ASN A 222 4.68 -6.24 -15.00
N MET A 223 4.32 -7.43 -15.47
CA MET A 223 3.24 -8.24 -14.95
C MET A 223 3.79 -9.52 -14.32
N LEU A 224 2.99 -10.16 -13.49
CA LEU A 224 3.25 -11.48 -12.95
C LEU A 224 1.97 -12.30 -12.95
N CYS A 225 2.13 -13.63 -13.00
CA CYS A 225 1.03 -14.57 -12.93
C CYS A 225 1.07 -15.28 -11.57
N ALA A 226 -0.08 -15.36 -10.90
CA ALA A 226 -0.19 -16.10 -9.66
C ALA A 226 -1.56 -16.75 -9.52
N GLY A 227 -1.60 -17.95 -8.96
CA GLY A 227 -2.82 -18.72 -8.80
C GLY A 227 -2.51 -20.21 -8.75
N SER A 228 -3.39 -21.01 -9.33
CA SER A 228 -3.18 -22.45 -9.51
C SER A 228 -3.20 -22.79 -11.01
N ALA A 229 -2.16 -23.50 -11.47
CA ALA A 229 -2.06 -23.92 -12.88
C ALA A 229 -3.23 -24.82 -13.32
N THR A 230 -3.77 -25.62 -12.40
CA THR A 230 -4.93 -26.49 -12.62
C THR A 230 -6.26 -25.77 -12.39
N GLY A 231 -6.25 -24.46 -12.10
CA GLY A 231 -7.42 -23.66 -11.77
C GLY A 231 -7.82 -23.74 -10.29
N HIS A 232 -9.07 -23.39 -9.97
CA HIS A 232 -9.72 -23.40 -8.64
C HIS A 232 -9.35 -22.24 -7.70
N VAL A 233 -8.11 -21.76 -7.70
CA VAL A 233 -7.68 -20.64 -6.84
C VAL A 233 -7.19 -19.47 -7.68
N ASP A 234 -7.84 -18.33 -7.50
CA ASP A 234 -7.56 -17.10 -8.23
C ASP A 234 -8.13 -15.88 -7.49
N SER A 235 -7.68 -14.69 -7.85
CA SER A 235 -8.39 -13.46 -7.52
C SER A 235 -9.56 -13.27 -8.49
N CYS A 236 -10.60 -12.55 -8.07
CA CYS A 236 -11.79 -12.36 -8.89
C CYS A 236 -12.36 -10.94 -8.79
N GLN A 237 -13.52 -10.70 -9.41
CA GLN A 237 -14.15 -9.38 -9.38
C GLN A 237 -14.35 -8.90 -7.94
N GLY A 238 -13.86 -7.69 -7.65
CA GLY A 238 -13.85 -7.09 -6.31
C GLY A 238 -12.51 -7.23 -5.56
N ASP A 239 -11.60 -8.09 -6.02
CA ASP A 239 -10.23 -8.19 -5.45
C ASP A 239 -9.23 -7.26 -6.15
N SER A 240 -9.63 -6.65 -7.27
CA SER A 240 -8.86 -5.67 -8.03
C SER A 240 -8.16 -4.65 -7.13
N GLY A 241 -6.88 -4.41 -7.38
CA GLY A 241 -6.04 -3.53 -6.56
C GLY A 241 -5.58 -4.12 -5.22
N GLY A 242 -6.13 -5.26 -4.79
CA GLY A 242 -5.73 -5.97 -3.59
C GLY A 242 -4.32 -6.56 -3.67
N PRO A 243 -3.69 -6.86 -2.52
CA PRO A 243 -2.33 -7.35 -2.45
C PRO A 243 -2.18 -8.80 -2.90
N LEU A 244 -1.12 -9.07 -3.67
CA LEU A 244 -0.43 -10.35 -3.66
C LEU A 244 0.83 -10.20 -2.80
N MET A 245 0.84 -10.87 -1.65
CA MET A 245 1.96 -10.83 -0.71
C MET A 245 2.65 -12.18 -0.57
N CYS A 246 3.97 -12.18 -0.43
CA CYS A 246 4.74 -13.37 -0.13
C CYS A 246 5.48 -13.21 1.19
N TYR A 247 5.55 -14.28 1.98
CA TYR A 247 6.33 -14.33 3.21
C TYR A 247 7.78 -14.70 2.91
N PHE A 248 8.71 -13.95 3.51
CA PHE A 248 10.16 -14.17 3.39
C PHE A 248 10.68 -14.72 4.71
N PRO A 249 10.89 -16.04 4.85
CA PRO A 249 11.24 -16.67 6.13
C PRO A 249 12.55 -16.15 6.72
N ASN A 250 13.52 -15.83 5.86
CA ASN A 250 14.86 -15.35 6.25
C ASN A 250 14.83 -14.02 7.01
N ILE A 251 13.82 -13.19 6.80
CA ILE A 251 13.64 -11.89 7.46
C ILE A 251 12.35 -11.83 8.27
N SER A 252 11.52 -12.88 8.22
CA SER A 252 10.25 -13.01 8.91
C SER A 252 9.27 -11.86 8.62
N ARG A 253 9.11 -11.52 7.33
CA ARG A 253 8.27 -10.40 6.87
C ARG A 253 7.50 -10.75 5.60
N PHE A 254 6.31 -10.17 5.46
CA PHE A 254 5.56 -10.17 4.21
C PHE A 254 5.95 -8.99 3.33
N TYR A 255 6.04 -9.23 2.02
CA TYR A 255 6.30 -8.22 1.00
C TYR A 255 5.19 -8.19 -0.04
N LEU A 256 4.84 -6.99 -0.51
CA LEU A 256 3.92 -6.79 -1.63
C LEU A 256 4.63 -7.13 -2.93
N ILE A 257 4.37 -8.32 -3.46
CA ILE A 257 4.99 -8.79 -4.71
C ILE A 257 4.14 -8.40 -5.92
N GLY A 258 2.82 -8.32 -5.75
CA GLY A 258 1.93 -7.89 -6.81
C GLY A 258 0.70 -7.10 -6.36
N ILE A 259 0.08 -6.44 -7.34
CA ILE A 259 -1.20 -5.73 -7.20
C ILE A 259 -2.19 -6.35 -8.17
N THR A 260 -3.32 -6.84 -7.68
CA THR A 260 -4.34 -7.55 -8.48
C THR A 260 -4.83 -6.66 -9.62
N SER A 261 -4.73 -7.14 -10.87
CA SER A 261 -5.02 -6.33 -12.06
C SER A 261 -6.16 -6.91 -12.90
N PHE A 262 -5.94 -8.03 -13.60
CA PHE A 262 -6.94 -8.64 -14.48
C PHE A 262 -6.77 -10.15 -14.57
N GLY A 263 -7.68 -10.82 -15.28
CA GLY A 263 -7.59 -12.24 -15.59
C GLY A 263 -8.66 -12.64 -16.60
N TYR A 264 -8.47 -13.80 -17.25
CA TYR A 264 -9.50 -14.39 -18.11
C TYR A 264 -10.43 -15.30 -17.30
N GLY A 265 -11.50 -14.72 -16.76
CA GLY A 265 -12.36 -15.41 -15.80
C GLY A 265 -11.69 -15.48 -14.43
N CYS A 266 -12.15 -16.38 -13.57
CA CYS A 266 -11.54 -16.61 -12.25
C CYS A 266 -11.39 -18.10 -11.99
N GLY A 267 -10.19 -18.54 -11.65
CA GLY A 267 -9.92 -19.93 -11.25
C GLY A 267 -10.02 -20.91 -12.42
N ARG A 268 -9.83 -20.44 -13.65
CA ARG A 268 -9.81 -21.29 -14.84
C ARG A 268 -8.44 -21.95 -15.00
N PRO A 269 -8.37 -23.23 -15.39
CA PRO A 269 -7.09 -23.88 -15.70
C PRO A 269 -6.31 -23.08 -16.76
N ARG A 270 -4.99 -22.97 -16.58
CA ARG A 270 -4.06 -22.23 -17.47
C ARG A 270 -4.32 -20.73 -17.63
N HIS A 271 -5.26 -20.17 -16.87
CA HIS A 271 -5.58 -18.75 -16.90
C HIS A 271 -5.52 -18.19 -15.47
N PRO A 272 -4.34 -18.18 -14.83
CA PRO A 272 -4.17 -17.57 -13.52
C PRO A 272 -4.43 -16.06 -13.57
N GLY A 273 -4.67 -15.46 -12.42
CA GLY A 273 -4.74 -14.02 -12.26
C GLY A 273 -3.43 -13.33 -12.62
N ILE A 274 -3.57 -12.15 -13.20
CA ILE A 274 -2.48 -11.26 -13.59
C ILE A 274 -2.42 -10.10 -12.62
N TYR A 275 -1.20 -9.83 -12.15
CA TYR A 275 -0.92 -8.77 -11.19
C TYR A 275 0.16 -7.87 -11.76
N VAL A 276 0.13 -6.60 -11.36
CA VAL A 276 1.27 -5.70 -11.56
C VAL A 276 2.46 -6.23 -10.75
N ARG A 277 3.65 -6.27 -11.35
CA ARG A 277 4.90 -6.64 -10.66
C ARG A 277 5.41 -5.48 -9.82
N ALA A 278 4.97 -5.40 -8.58
CA ALA A 278 5.26 -4.29 -7.67
C ALA A 278 6.75 -3.89 -7.57
N PRO A 279 7.74 -4.82 -7.55
CA PRO A 279 9.17 -4.46 -7.58
C PRO A 279 9.56 -3.53 -8.74
N ASN A 280 9.00 -3.70 -9.94
CA ASN A 280 9.34 -2.88 -11.11
C ASN A 280 8.89 -1.43 -10.94
N TYR A 281 7.90 -1.17 -10.09
CA TYR A 281 7.35 0.16 -9.83
C TYR A 281 7.95 0.82 -8.59
N ARG A 282 8.98 0.21 -7.96
CA ARG A 282 9.55 0.72 -6.70
C ARG A 282 9.95 2.20 -6.77
N LYS A 283 10.65 2.60 -7.84
CA LYS A 283 11.06 4.01 -8.04
C LYS A 283 9.86 4.95 -8.14
N TRP A 284 8.79 4.53 -8.83
CA TRP A 284 7.56 5.30 -8.96
C TRP A 284 6.84 5.41 -7.62
N ILE A 285 6.75 4.32 -6.86
CA ILE A 285 6.12 4.29 -5.53
C ILE A 285 6.85 5.25 -4.58
N ASP A 286 8.17 5.13 -4.48
CA ASP A 286 8.96 5.96 -3.57
C ASP A 286 8.88 7.46 -3.90
N LYS A 287 8.82 7.82 -5.19
CA LYS A 287 8.65 9.21 -5.63
C LYS A 287 7.38 9.82 -5.04
N HIS A 288 6.27 9.07 -5.04
CA HIS A 288 4.97 9.55 -4.59
C HIS A 288 4.77 9.44 -3.07
N ILE A 289 5.49 8.54 -2.39
CA ILE A 289 5.55 8.55 -0.92
C ILE A 289 6.33 9.77 -0.41
N ARG A 290 7.50 10.08 -1.00
CA ARG A 290 8.37 11.17 -0.53
C ARG A 290 7.83 12.59 -0.76
N ALA A 291 6.94 12.78 -1.73
CA ALA A 291 6.33 14.08 -1.99
C ALA A 291 5.57 14.67 -0.77
N GLU A 292 5.18 13.83 0.20
CA GLU A 292 4.59 14.27 1.48
C GLU A 292 5.61 14.83 2.47
N SER A 293 6.82 14.27 2.52
CA SER A 293 7.85 14.68 3.49
C SER A 293 8.34 16.11 3.22
N THR A 294 8.38 16.53 1.95
CA THR A 294 8.88 17.85 1.57
C THR A 294 7.87 18.97 1.82
N THR A 295 6.56 18.69 1.67
CA THR A 295 5.51 19.70 1.88
C THR A 295 5.29 20.01 3.36
N MET A 296 5.54 19.05 4.26
CA MET A 296 5.46 19.28 5.71
C MET A 296 6.63 20.13 6.26
N ASN A 297 7.79 20.11 5.60
CA ASN A 297 8.94 20.92 6.01
C ASN A 297 8.77 22.41 5.67
N PHE A 298 8.17 22.76 4.53
CA PHE A 298 8.04 24.16 4.13
C PHE A 298 7.10 24.96 5.05
N HIS A 299 5.98 24.37 5.49
CA HIS A 299 5.07 25.04 6.41
C HIS A 299 5.72 25.26 7.79
N CYS A 300 6.44 24.24 8.28
CA CYS A 300 7.13 24.32 9.57
C CYS A 300 8.27 25.36 9.53
N LEU A 301 9.06 25.38 8.45
CA LEU A 301 10.11 26.37 8.22
C LEU A 301 9.54 27.79 8.09
N LEU A 302 8.45 27.97 7.35
CA LEU A 302 7.81 29.28 7.20
C LEU A 302 7.25 29.78 8.54
N THR A 303 6.61 28.91 9.33
CA THR A 303 6.14 29.27 10.68
C THR A 303 7.28 29.59 11.63
N LEU A 304 8.39 28.84 11.58
CA LEU A 304 9.58 29.12 12.41
C LEU A 304 10.25 30.44 12.00
N LEU A 305 10.32 30.73 10.70
CA LEU A 305 10.86 32.00 10.20
C LEU A 305 9.98 33.19 10.58
N ILE A 306 8.66 33.05 10.53
CA ILE A 306 7.71 34.09 10.96
C ILE A 306 7.80 34.31 12.48
N ILE A 307 7.86 33.24 13.28
CA ILE A 307 8.01 33.34 14.74
C ILE A 307 9.36 34.00 15.09
N CYS A 308 10.46 33.59 14.45
CA CYS A 308 11.76 34.23 14.63
C CYS A 308 11.72 35.71 14.26
N TRP A 309 11.08 36.08 13.15
CA TRP A 309 10.95 37.48 12.74
C TRP A 309 10.14 38.31 13.74
N ILE A 310 9.04 37.77 14.27
CA ILE A 310 8.21 38.41 15.31
C ILE A 310 9.02 38.63 16.58
N VAL A 311 9.71 37.61 17.08
CA VAL A 311 10.54 37.71 18.30
C VAL A 311 11.65 38.74 18.12
N PHE A 312 12.28 38.79 16.93
CA PHE A 312 13.39 39.71 16.67
C PHE A 312 12.96 41.18 16.52
N HIS A 313 11.76 41.44 15.99
CA HIS A 313 11.30 42.81 15.70
C HIS A 313 10.32 43.38 16.72
N ILE A 314 9.61 42.55 17.48
CA ILE A 314 8.60 43.01 18.44
C ILE A 314 9.14 43.06 19.87
N GLY A 315 10.33 42.50 20.14
CA GLY A 315 11.04 42.72 21.40
C GLY A 315 10.25 42.27 22.65
N LEU A 316 9.79 41.01 22.64
CA LEU A 316 9.30 40.29 23.81
C LEU A 316 10.42 39.47 24.45
#